data_AF-A0A3S1HAG0-F1
#
_entry.id   AF-A0A3S1HAG0-F1
#
_cell.length_a   1.000
_cell.length_b   1.000
_cell.length_c   1.000
_cell.angle_alpha   90.00
_cell.angle_beta   90.00
_cell.angle_gamma   90.00
#
_symmetry.space_group_name_H-M   'P 1'
#
loop_
_entity.id
_entity.type
_entity.pdbx_description
1 polymer ?
#
loop_
_entity_poly.entity_id
_entity_poly.type
_entity_poly.pdbx_seq_one_letter_code
_entity_poly.pdbx_strand_id
1 'polypeptide(L)'
;VKPETLLALSAAANEKVPFKRTFMVSALTGSGCKDLLDYLSETLPAGPWYYPEDQISDLPMRQLAAEITREKLYLRLHQELPYSSHIETEKWEEKKDGSVRIDQTIYVERDSQKKIVLGHKGETIRAIGQAARMEISGILEQKVHLFLFVKVRENWGDDPERYREMGLEFPH
;
A
#
# COMPACT_ATOMS: atom_id res chain seq x y z
N VAL A 1 -19.71 14.40 3.74
CA VAL A 1 -21.11 13.95 3.91
C VAL A 1 -21.73 14.78 5.01
N LYS A 2 -22.98 15.26 4.86
CA LYS A 2 -23.65 16.02 5.92
C LYS A 2 -24.01 15.10 7.09
N PRO A 3 -23.98 15.58 8.36
CA PRO A 3 -24.25 14.73 9.53
C PRO A 3 -25.57 13.97 9.46
N GLU A 4 -26.64 14.61 8.98
CA GLU A 4 -27.98 14.01 8.84
C GLU A 4 -27.99 12.80 7.91
N THR A 5 -27.26 12.88 6.80
CA THR A 5 -27.12 11.76 5.85
C THR A 5 -26.34 10.60 6.48
N LEU A 6 -25.31 10.91 7.27
CA LEU A 6 -24.49 9.91 7.94
C LEU A 6 -25.31 9.14 9.00
N LEU A 7 -26.18 9.85 9.73
CA LEU A 7 -27.09 9.26 10.71
C LEU A 7 -28.07 8.28 10.06
N ALA A 8 -28.73 8.67 8.97
CA ALA A 8 -29.65 7.80 8.25
C ALA A 8 -28.96 6.53 7.71
N LEU A 9 -27.75 6.67 7.15
CA LEU A 9 -26.96 5.53 6.67
C LEU A 9 -26.56 4.59 7.82
N SER A 10 -26.14 5.15 8.96
CA SER A 10 -25.76 4.35 10.13
C SER A 10 -26.95 3.57 10.70
N ALA A 11 -28.15 4.17 10.71
CA ALA A 11 -29.37 3.51 11.14
C ALA A 11 -29.71 2.31 10.22
N ALA A 12 -29.70 2.53 8.90
CA ALA A 12 -29.95 1.47 7.94
C ALA A 12 -28.93 0.32 8.00
N ALA A 13 -27.66 0.61 8.33
CA ALA A 13 -26.63 -0.41 8.55
C ALA A 13 -26.88 -1.20 9.85
N ASN A 14 -27.24 -0.51 10.94
CA ASN A 14 -27.51 -1.12 12.23
C ASN A 14 -28.79 -1.98 12.26
N GLU A 15 -29.74 -1.73 11.35
CA GLU A 15 -30.90 -2.61 11.14
C GLU A 15 -30.51 -3.95 10.52
N LYS A 16 -29.45 -3.98 9.70
CA LYS A 16 -28.99 -5.20 9.03
C LYS A 16 -28.07 -6.04 9.89
N VAL A 17 -27.24 -5.39 10.71
CA VAL A 17 -26.23 -6.04 11.54
C VAL A 17 -26.24 -5.39 12.93
N PRO A 18 -26.37 -6.18 14.01
CA PRO A 18 -26.32 -5.66 15.37
C PRO A 18 -24.86 -5.38 15.78
N PHE A 19 -24.30 -4.27 15.29
CA PHE A 19 -22.96 -3.85 15.68
C PHE A 19 -22.91 -3.50 17.18
N LYS A 20 -21.81 -3.88 17.86
CA LYS A 20 -21.59 -3.54 19.26
C LYS A 20 -21.54 -2.02 19.49
N ARG A 21 -20.94 -1.28 18.55
CA ARG A 21 -20.85 0.18 18.58
C ARG A 21 -20.64 0.72 17.16
N THR A 22 -21.23 1.88 16.87
CA THR A 22 -21.11 2.57 15.58
C THR A 22 -20.42 3.90 15.77
N PHE A 23 -19.38 4.19 14.98
CA PHE A 23 -18.62 5.44 15.04
C PHE A 23 -18.78 6.22 13.74
N MET A 24 -18.93 7.53 13.87
CA MET A 24 -19.03 8.46 12.74
C MET A 24 -17.69 9.16 12.57
N VAL A 25 -16.89 8.71 11.61
CA VAL A 25 -15.51 9.19 11.46
C VAL A 25 -15.24 9.83 10.10
N SER A 26 -14.27 10.73 10.06
CA SER A 26 -13.64 11.20 8.83
C SER A 26 -12.12 11.08 8.97
N ALA A 27 -11.54 10.10 8.28
CA ALA A 27 -10.08 9.92 8.26
C ALA A 27 -9.35 11.13 7.65
N LEU A 28 -10.00 11.83 6.72
CA LEU A 28 -9.42 13.01 6.07
C LEU A 28 -9.30 14.22 7.01
N THR A 29 -10.30 14.46 7.86
CA THR A 29 -10.32 15.63 8.77
C THR A 29 -9.97 15.27 10.22
N GLY A 30 -9.88 13.98 10.54
CA GLY A 30 -9.72 13.46 11.90
C GLY A 30 -11.00 13.49 12.75
N SER A 31 -12.13 13.98 12.23
CA SER A 31 -13.38 14.06 12.98
C SER A 31 -13.84 12.68 13.45
N GLY A 32 -14.17 12.55 14.74
CA GLY A 32 -14.65 11.29 15.34
C GLY A 32 -13.60 10.17 15.46
N CYS A 33 -12.40 10.34 14.91
CA CYS A 33 -11.33 9.34 15.02
C CYS A 33 -10.83 9.19 16.45
N LYS A 34 -10.86 10.26 17.25
CA LYS A 34 -10.51 10.20 18.67
C LYS A 34 -11.45 9.29 19.45
N ASP A 35 -12.77 9.43 19.27
CA ASP A 35 -13.76 8.60 19.98
C ASP A 35 -13.60 7.11 19.66
N LEU A 36 -13.20 6.81 18.41
CA LEU A 36 -12.87 5.45 17.99
C LEU A 36 -11.59 4.95 18.70
N LEU A 37 -10.53 5.74 18.70
CA LEU A 37 -9.26 5.39 19.37
C LEU A 37 -9.44 5.20 20.87
N ASP A 38 -10.19 6.08 21.52
CA ASP A 38 -10.48 6.01 22.95
C ASP A 38 -11.22 4.70 23.26
N TYR A 39 -12.27 4.38 22.51
CA TYR A 39 -12.99 3.11 22.68
C TYR A 39 -12.12 1.86 22.44
N LEU A 40 -11.27 1.89 21.41
CA LEU A 40 -10.34 0.79 21.15
C LEU A 40 -9.37 0.63 22.32
N SER A 41 -8.84 1.73 22.86
CA SER A 41 -7.92 1.70 24.00
C SER A 41 -8.57 1.14 25.27
N GLU A 42 -9.84 1.48 25.53
CA GLU A 42 -10.61 1.01 26.69
C GLU A 42 -11.03 -0.47 26.57
N THR A 43 -11.20 -0.97 25.35
CA THR A 43 -11.70 -2.32 25.09
C THR A 43 -10.61 -3.33 24.74
N LEU A 44 -9.40 -2.87 24.46
CA LEU A 44 -8.25 -3.72 24.20
C LEU A 44 -7.88 -4.50 25.48
N PRO A 45 -7.78 -5.84 25.43
CA PRO A 45 -7.31 -6.61 26.56
C PRO A 45 -5.90 -6.19 26.97
N ALA A 46 -5.65 -6.11 28.27
CA ALA A 46 -4.29 -5.89 28.77
C ALA A 46 -3.37 -7.02 28.31
N GLY A 47 -2.20 -6.68 27.79
CA GLY A 47 -1.22 -7.62 27.28
C GLY A 47 0.15 -6.98 27.11
N PRO A 48 1.20 -7.78 26.86
CA PRO A 48 2.52 -7.26 26.56
C PRO A 48 2.52 -6.52 25.22
N TRP A 49 3.44 -5.57 25.07
CA TRP A 49 3.78 -5.04 23.75
C TRP A 49 4.40 -6.15 22.92
N TYR A 50 3.76 -6.49 21.80
CA TYR A 50 4.28 -7.49 20.86
C TYR A 50 5.33 -6.91 19.89
N TYR A 51 5.32 -5.60 19.69
CA TYR A 51 6.21 -4.87 18.80
C TYR A 51 6.80 -3.64 19.51
N PRO A 52 8.02 -3.22 19.15
CA PRO A 52 8.62 -1.96 19.59
C PRO A 52 7.77 -0.73 19.22
N GLU A 53 7.89 0.35 19.99
CA GLU A 53 7.12 1.59 19.79
C GLU A 53 7.43 2.28 18.45
N ASP A 54 8.66 2.12 17.96
CA ASP A 54 9.17 2.66 16.69
C ASP A 54 8.86 1.76 15.49
N GLN A 55 8.32 0.56 15.70
CA GLN A 55 7.96 -0.34 14.62
C GLN A 55 6.59 0.05 14.03
N ILE A 56 6.62 0.86 12.97
CA ILE A 56 5.43 1.36 12.27
C ILE A 56 4.62 0.22 11.61
N SER A 57 5.28 -0.86 11.18
CA SER A 57 4.64 -1.99 10.51
C SER A 57 5.42 -3.30 10.74
N ASP A 58 4.73 -4.42 10.74
CA ASP A 58 5.29 -5.78 10.69
C ASP A 58 5.54 -6.27 9.26
N LEU A 59 5.22 -5.45 8.25
CA LEU A 59 5.51 -5.78 6.85
C LEU A 59 7.03 -5.91 6.63
N PRO A 60 7.48 -7.00 5.99
CA PRO A 60 8.85 -7.09 5.50
C PRO A 60 9.22 -5.86 4.67
N MET A 61 10.43 -5.32 4.86
CA MET A 61 10.88 -4.09 4.17
C MET A 61 10.74 -4.16 2.63
N ARG A 62 10.85 -5.35 2.06
CA ARG A 62 10.62 -5.60 0.63
C ARG A 62 9.18 -5.32 0.19
N GLN A 63 8.20 -5.70 1.02
CA GLN A 63 6.78 -5.46 0.78
C GLN A 63 6.48 -3.98 1.00
N LEU A 64 6.98 -3.37 2.07
CA LEU A 64 6.82 -1.94 2.32
C LEU A 64 7.34 -1.09 1.16
N ALA A 65 8.53 -1.38 0.65
CA ALA A 65 9.08 -0.71 -0.53
C ALA A 65 8.20 -0.88 -1.77
N ALA A 66 7.56 -2.05 -1.95
CA ALA A 66 6.65 -2.29 -3.07
C ALA A 66 5.34 -1.48 -2.93
N GLU A 67 4.80 -1.39 -1.71
CA GLU A 67 3.62 -0.58 -1.40
C GLU A 67 3.88 0.91 -1.62
N ILE A 68 5.03 1.43 -1.19
CA ILE A 68 5.40 2.84 -1.41
C ILE A 68 5.46 3.15 -2.91
N THR A 69 6.14 2.31 -3.70
CA THR A 69 6.19 2.50 -5.15
C THR A 69 4.79 2.40 -5.77
N ARG A 70 3.94 1.51 -5.25
CA ARG A 70 2.56 1.36 -5.73
C ARG A 70 1.74 2.61 -5.45
N GLU A 71 1.84 3.18 -4.26
CA GLU A 71 1.21 4.44 -3.92
C GLU A 71 1.67 5.57 -4.86
N LYS A 72 2.96 5.67 -5.18
CA LYS A 72 3.45 6.70 -6.12
C LYS A 72 2.96 6.46 -7.55
N LEU A 73 2.76 5.21 -7.93
CA LEU A 73 2.12 4.84 -9.19
C LEU A 73 0.65 5.28 -9.20
N TYR A 74 -0.11 5.03 -8.13
CA TYR A 74 -1.50 5.53 -7.97
C TYR A 74 -1.59 7.05 -8.05
N LEU A 75 -0.72 7.76 -7.33
CA LEU A 75 -0.70 9.23 -7.31
C LEU A 75 -0.34 9.83 -8.66
N ARG A 76 0.45 9.14 -9.49
CA ARG A 76 0.87 9.64 -10.81
C ARG A 76 -0.05 9.20 -11.94
N LEU A 77 -0.71 8.04 -11.82
CA LEU A 77 -1.55 7.48 -12.87
C LEU A 77 -3.02 7.61 -12.45
N HIS A 78 -3.71 8.61 -13.00
CA HIS A 78 -5.13 8.88 -12.69
C HIS A 78 -6.12 7.98 -13.49
N GLN A 79 -5.67 6.82 -13.95
CA GLN A 79 -6.46 5.88 -14.77
C GLN A 79 -6.69 4.57 -14.00
N GLU A 80 -7.42 3.60 -14.57
CA GLU A 80 -7.67 2.28 -13.95
C GLU A 80 -6.41 1.41 -13.77
N LEU A 81 -5.32 1.83 -14.42
CA LEU A 81 -4.01 1.20 -14.48
C LEU A 81 -3.40 0.72 -13.16
N PRO A 82 -3.44 1.51 -12.06
CA PRO A 82 -2.87 1.11 -10.78
C PRO A 82 -3.51 -0.16 -10.21
N TYR A 83 -4.83 -0.35 -10.41
CA TYR A 83 -5.55 -1.53 -9.93
C TYR A 83 -5.22 -2.79 -10.74
N SER A 84 -4.81 -2.63 -12.00
CA SER A 84 -4.32 -3.71 -12.87
C SER A 84 -2.80 -3.85 -12.85
N SER A 85 -2.13 -3.32 -11.82
CA SER A 85 -0.67 -3.41 -11.67
C SER A 85 -0.24 -4.09 -10.37
N HIS A 86 0.83 -4.87 -10.45
CA HIS A 86 1.49 -5.45 -9.29
C HIS A 86 2.94 -5.01 -9.24
N ILE A 87 3.45 -4.81 -8.04
CA ILE A 87 4.85 -4.45 -7.82
C ILE A 87 5.47 -5.50 -6.92
N GLU A 88 6.57 -6.06 -7.39
CA GLU A 88 7.36 -7.08 -6.71
C GLU A 88 8.79 -6.56 -6.54
N THR A 89 9.38 -6.80 -5.37
CA THR A 89 10.79 -6.47 -5.09
C THR A 89 11.65 -7.71 -5.36
N GLU A 90 12.16 -7.84 -6.58
CA GLU A 90 12.95 -9.01 -7.04
C GLU A 90 14.33 -9.09 -6.37
N LYS A 91 14.96 -7.93 -6.11
CA LYS A 91 16.30 -7.89 -5.52
C LYS A 91 16.41 -6.85 -4.41
N TRP A 92 17.04 -7.26 -3.32
CA TRP A 92 17.44 -6.40 -2.22
C TRP A 92 18.89 -6.70 -1.85
N GLU A 93 19.77 -5.72 -2.00
CA GLU A 93 21.20 -5.90 -1.78
C GLU A 93 21.76 -4.72 -0.97
N GLU A 94 22.18 -4.99 0.26
CA GLU A 94 22.97 -4.05 1.04
C GLU A 94 24.39 -3.95 0.47
N LYS A 95 24.86 -2.72 0.30
CA LYS A 95 26.18 -2.40 -0.22
C LYS A 95 27.14 -2.15 0.93
N LYS A 96 28.43 -2.32 0.65
CA LYS A 96 29.52 -2.11 1.62
C LYS A 96 29.57 -0.68 2.18
N ASP A 97 29.02 0.30 1.46
CA ASP A 97 28.94 1.70 1.89
C ASP A 97 27.70 2.01 2.75
N GLY A 98 26.93 0.98 3.14
CA GLY A 98 25.69 1.13 3.90
C GLY A 98 24.50 1.61 3.08
N SER A 99 24.62 1.70 1.75
CA SER A 99 23.47 1.94 0.87
C SER A 99 22.75 0.65 0.52
N VAL A 100 21.48 0.75 0.11
CA VAL A 100 20.71 -0.40 -0.37
C VAL A 100 20.36 -0.24 -1.84
N ARG A 101 20.57 -1.31 -2.60
CA ARG A 101 20.02 -1.45 -3.96
C ARG A 101 18.72 -2.25 -3.91
N ILE A 102 17.69 -1.69 -4.51
CA ILE A 102 16.36 -2.28 -4.59
C ILE A 102 15.98 -2.35 -6.08
N ASP A 103 15.73 -3.56 -6.57
CA ASP A 103 15.22 -3.77 -7.93
C ASP A 103 13.77 -4.23 -7.83
N GLN A 104 12.85 -3.46 -8.42
CA GLN A 104 11.43 -3.75 -8.43
C GLN A 104 10.89 -3.90 -9.85
N THR A 105 9.98 -4.84 -10.02
CA THR A 105 9.24 -5.04 -11.26
C THR A 105 7.80 -4.64 -11.08
N ILE A 106 7.34 -3.75 -11.96
CA ILE A 106 5.96 -3.34 -12.14
C ILE A 106 5.36 -4.20 -13.24
N TYR A 107 4.51 -5.13 -12.87
CA TYR A 107 3.73 -5.94 -13.79
C TYR A 107 2.47 -5.19 -14.19
N VAL A 108 2.16 -5.24 -15.48
CA VAL A 108 0.92 -4.73 -16.07
C VAL A 108 0.36 -5.79 -17.02
N GLU A 109 -0.94 -5.73 -17.29
CA GLU A 109 -1.63 -6.73 -18.11
C GLU A 109 -1.46 -6.50 -19.61
N ARG A 110 -1.32 -5.23 -20.05
CA ARG A 110 -1.31 -4.86 -21.47
C ARG A 110 -0.14 -3.97 -21.86
N ASP A 111 0.31 -4.03 -23.12
CA ASP A 111 1.39 -3.17 -23.62
C ASP A 111 1.01 -1.68 -23.62
N SER A 112 -0.28 -1.36 -23.83
CA SER A 112 -0.78 0.01 -23.69
C SER A 112 -0.57 0.58 -22.28
N GLN A 113 -0.77 -0.25 -21.25
CA GLN A 113 -0.53 0.08 -19.85
C GLN A 113 0.95 0.31 -19.60
N LYS A 114 1.82 -0.57 -20.12
CA LYS A 114 3.28 -0.42 -20.03
C LYS A 114 3.74 0.94 -20.59
N LYS A 115 3.21 1.35 -21.74
CA LYS A 115 3.52 2.67 -22.33
C LYS A 115 3.11 3.83 -21.43
N ILE A 116 1.98 3.72 -20.73
CA ILE A 116 1.50 4.75 -19.81
C ILE A 116 2.37 4.84 -18.56
N VAL A 117 2.75 3.69 -17.97
CA VAL A 117 3.66 3.64 -16.81
C VAL A 117 5.03 4.25 -17.16
N LEU A 118 5.57 3.91 -18.34
CA LEU A 118 6.83 4.50 -18.81
C LEU A 118 6.68 6.01 -19.06
N GLY A 119 5.58 6.43 -19.68
CA GLY A 119 5.36 7.80 -20.09
C GLY A 119 6.25 8.23 -21.27
N HIS A 120 6.05 9.46 -21.73
CA HIS A 120 6.85 10.01 -22.83
C HIS A 120 8.34 10.04 -22.44
N LYS A 121 9.18 9.34 -23.21
CA LYS A 121 10.63 9.22 -22.96
C LYS A 121 11.01 8.77 -21.53
N GLY A 122 10.16 7.99 -20.87
CA GLY A 122 10.43 7.50 -19.52
C GLY A 122 10.22 8.54 -18.40
N GLU A 123 9.57 9.67 -18.69
CA GLU A 123 9.37 10.74 -17.72
C GLU A 123 8.53 10.30 -16.52
N THR A 124 7.41 9.60 -16.77
CA THR A 124 6.50 9.13 -15.71
C THR A 124 7.19 8.16 -14.76
N ILE A 125 7.85 7.13 -15.28
CA ILE A 125 8.54 6.15 -14.45
C ILE A 125 9.70 6.77 -13.66
N ARG A 126 10.38 7.77 -14.24
CA ARG A 126 11.43 8.52 -13.54
C ARG A 126 10.85 9.31 -12.36
N ALA A 127 9.71 9.98 -12.54
CA ALA A 127 9.04 10.72 -11.47
C ALA A 127 8.54 9.81 -10.35
N ILE A 128 7.96 8.65 -10.70
CA ILE A 128 7.55 7.61 -9.75
C ILE A 128 8.77 7.11 -8.95
N GLY A 129 9.85 6.72 -9.64
CA GLY A 129 11.05 6.21 -8.99
C GLY A 129 11.74 7.25 -8.10
N GLN A 130 11.75 8.52 -8.48
CA GLN A 130 12.30 9.59 -7.65
C GLN A 130 11.50 9.78 -6.35
N ALA A 131 10.17 9.82 -6.43
CA ALA A 131 9.30 9.98 -5.27
C ALA A 131 9.39 8.76 -4.33
N ALA A 132 9.30 7.54 -4.88
CA ALA A 132 9.38 6.31 -4.11
C ALA A 132 10.75 6.18 -3.41
N ARG A 133 11.84 6.44 -4.14
CA ARG A 133 13.20 6.40 -3.57
C ARG A 133 13.39 7.38 -2.43
N MET A 134 12.84 8.58 -2.53
CA MET A 134 12.95 9.60 -1.47
C MET A 134 12.30 9.12 -0.18
N GLU A 135 11.11 8.55 -0.27
CA GLU A 135 10.36 8.07 0.88
C GLU A 135 10.96 6.81 1.49
N ILE A 136 11.31 5.82 0.67
CA ILE A 136 11.99 4.60 1.14
C ILE A 136 13.31 4.97 1.82
N SER A 137 14.06 5.93 1.28
CA SER A 137 15.31 6.41 1.89
C SER A 137 15.09 7.07 3.24
N GLY A 138 13.97 7.79 3.43
CA GLY A 138 13.59 8.36 4.71
C GLY A 138 13.25 7.29 5.75
N ILE A 139 12.48 6.28 5.34
CA ILE A 139 12.07 5.18 6.24
C ILE A 139 13.26 4.30 6.65
N LEU A 140 14.18 4.02 5.71
CA LEU A 140 15.35 3.18 5.98
C LEU A 140 16.54 3.94 6.57
N GLU A 141 16.43 5.27 6.69
CA GLU A 141 17.48 6.19 7.14
C GLU A 141 18.85 5.98 6.45
N GLN A 142 18.82 5.52 5.20
CA GLN A 142 20.02 5.21 4.42
C GLN A 142 19.81 5.55 2.95
N LYS A 143 20.91 5.60 2.21
CA LYS A 143 20.88 5.90 0.78
C LYS A 143 20.27 4.72 0.00
N VAL A 144 19.25 5.00 -0.81
CA VAL A 144 18.56 4.00 -1.64
C VAL A 144 18.89 4.18 -3.12
N HIS A 145 19.23 3.08 -3.78
CA HIS A 145 19.37 2.93 -5.22
C HIS A 145 18.21 2.09 -5.77
N LEU A 146 17.10 2.75 -6.09
CA LEU A 146 15.88 2.12 -6.61
C LEU A 146 15.92 1.98 -8.14
N PHE A 147 15.74 0.76 -8.64
CA PHE A 147 15.58 0.44 -10.06
C PHE A 147 14.18 -0.10 -10.30
N LEU A 148 13.47 0.50 -11.26
CA LEU A 148 12.12 0.09 -11.64
C LEU A 148 12.13 -0.49 -13.05
N PHE A 149 11.54 -1.67 -13.19
CA PHE A 149 11.30 -2.33 -14.48
C PHE A 149 9.80 -2.45 -14.74
N VAL A 150 9.39 -2.37 -16.00
CA VAL A 150 7.99 -2.57 -16.38
C VAL A 150 7.88 -3.77 -17.32
N LYS A 151 7.19 -4.82 -16.86
CA LYS A 151 6.96 -6.05 -17.62
C LYS A 151 5.47 -6.21 -17.91
N VAL A 152 5.14 -6.65 -19.12
CA VAL A 152 3.77 -7.07 -19.45
C VAL A 152 3.66 -8.53 -19.07
N ARG A 153 2.67 -8.87 -18.24
CA ARG A 153 2.31 -10.24 -17.88
C ARG A 153 0.80 -10.33 -17.87
N GLU A 154 0.25 -10.97 -18.89
CA GLU A 154 -1.18 -11.22 -18.99
C GLU A 154 -1.64 -12.11 -17.82
N ASN A 155 -2.84 -11.86 -17.29
CA ASN A 155 -3.45 -12.61 -16.19
C ASN A 155 -2.57 -12.75 -14.93
N TRP A 156 -1.73 -11.76 -14.62
CA TRP A 156 -0.91 -11.82 -13.41
C TRP A 156 -1.76 -11.89 -12.12
N GLY A 157 -2.99 -11.36 -12.15
CA GLY A 157 -3.94 -11.44 -11.03
C GLY A 157 -4.40 -12.87 -10.70
N ASP A 158 -4.30 -13.79 -11.67
CA ASP A 158 -4.71 -15.19 -11.53
C ASP A 158 -3.53 -16.12 -11.19
N ASP A 159 -2.35 -15.58 -10.87
CA ASP A 159 -1.15 -16.38 -10.57
C ASP A 159 -1.21 -17.02 -9.17
N PRO A 160 -1.25 -18.37 -9.06
CA PRO A 160 -1.29 -19.07 -7.78
C PRO A 160 -0.05 -18.90 -6.90
N GLU A 161 1.12 -18.61 -7.49
CA GLU A 161 2.36 -18.37 -6.72
C GLU A 161 2.23 -17.14 -5.81
N ARG A 162 1.43 -16.14 -6.22
CA ARG A 162 1.22 -14.89 -5.49
C ARG A 162 0.47 -15.07 -4.18
N TYR A 163 -0.53 -15.95 -4.16
CA TYR A 163 -1.26 -16.26 -2.93
C TYR A 163 -0.28 -16.80 -1.88
N ARG A 164 0.69 -17.62 -2.31
CA ARG A 164 1.76 -18.14 -1.46
C ARG A 164 2.65 -17.03 -0.87
N GLU A 165 3.00 -16.00 -1.64
CA GLU A 165 3.78 -14.85 -1.15
C GLU A 165 3.01 -13.91 -0.22
N MET A 166 1.68 -13.84 -0.38
CA MET A 166 0.78 -13.09 0.50
C MET A 166 0.34 -13.91 1.74
N GLY A 167 0.74 -15.17 1.84
CA GLY A 167 0.30 -16.10 2.90
C GLY A 167 -1.18 -16.50 2.79
N LEU A 168 -1.77 -16.38 1.60
CA LEU A 168 -3.16 -16.72 1.29
C LEU A 168 -3.24 -18.06 0.53
N GLU A 169 -4.37 -18.75 0.62
CA GLU A 169 -4.66 -19.93 -0.22
C GLU A 169 -5.37 -19.52 -1.51
N PHE A 170 -4.95 -20.09 -2.65
CA PHE A 170 -5.61 -19.83 -3.94
C PHE A 170 -7.02 -20.45 -3.93
N PRO A 171 -8.09 -19.67 -4.14
CA PRO A 171 -9.45 -20.22 -4.17
C PRO A 171 -9.61 -21.14 -5.39
N HIS A 172 -10.07 -22.37 -5.14
CA HIS A 172 -10.34 -23.41 -6.15
C HIS A 172 -11.49 -23.06 -7.10
#